data_AF-A0A925BJ31-F1
#
_entry.id   AF-A0A925BJ31-F1
#
_cell.length_a   1.000
_cell.length_b   1.000
_cell.length_c   1.000
_cell.angle_alpha   90.00
_cell.angle_beta   90.00
_cell.angle_gamma   90.00
#
_symmetry.space_group_name_H-M   'P 1'
#
loop_
_entity.id
_entity.type
_entity.pdbx_description
1 polymer ?
#
loop_
_entity_poly.entity_id
_entity_poly.type
_entity_poly.pdbx_seq_one_letter_code
_entity_poly.pdbx_strand_id
1 'polypeptide(L)' 'MMQILHVIDRLTAGGPTRSMLALAKLQRRAGLPHVHRAVVLRTPTYPVARMLAAQAGIELLLEPDSEVLREAITKA' A
#
# COMPACT_ATOMS: atom_id res chain seq x y z
N MET A 1 -11.15 12.07 -7.24
CA MET A 1 -10.35 10.82 -7.23
C MET A 1 -9.04 11.16 -6.55
N MET A 2 -8.66 10.48 -5.47
CA MET A 2 -7.44 10.81 -4.70
C MET A 2 -6.48 9.62 -4.78
N GLN A 3 -5.22 9.90 -5.11
CA GLN A 3 -4.15 8.92 -5.04
C GLN A 3 -3.52 9.02 -3.65
N ILE A 4 -3.29 7.87 -3.01
CA ILE A 4 -2.73 7.80 -1.67
C ILE A 4 -1.53 6.88 -1.71
N LEU A 5 -0.35 7.45 -1.48
CA LEU A 5 0.91 6.73 -1.37
C LEU A 5 1.27 6.49 0.09
N HIS A 6 1.34 5.23 0.48
CA HIS A 6 1.80 4.81 1.80
C HIS A 6 3.29 4.48 1.72
N VAL A 7 4.12 5.18 2.48
CA VAL A 7 5.54 4.84 2.61
C VAL A 7 5.72 4.14 3.95
N ILE A 8 6.05 2.86 3.91
CA ILE A 8 6.17 2.03 5.11
C ILE A 8 7.52 1.34 5.17
N ASP A 9 8.09 1.25 6.37
CA ASP A 9 9.37 0.58 6.58
C ASP A 9 9.30 -0.90 6.21
N ARG A 10 8.24 -1.59 6.66
CA ARG A 10 7.99 -3.02 6.42
C ARG A 10 6.50 -3.31 6.31
N LEU A 11 6.14 -4.24 5.43
CA LEU A 11 4.76 -4.69 5.29
C LEU A 11 4.48 -5.84 6.27
N THR A 12 3.79 -5.55 7.37
CA THR A 12 3.36 -6.52 8.38
C THR A 12 1.83 -6.66 8.39
N ALA A 13 1.29 -7.78 8.87
CA ALA A 13 -0.16 -7.94 9.03
C ALA A 13 -0.73 -7.26 10.31
N GLY A 14 0.06 -6.43 10.99
CA GLY A 14 -0.28 -5.80 12.27
C GLY A 14 0.05 -4.31 12.31
N GLY A 15 -0.29 -3.66 13.43
CA GLY A 15 0.06 -2.26 13.67
C GLY A 15 -0.52 -1.28 12.63
N PRO A 16 0.23 -0.22 12.26
CA PRO A 16 -0.22 0.80 11.30
C PRO A 16 -0.66 0.22 9.94
N THR A 17 0.03 -0.82 9.46
CA THR A 17 -0.32 -1.52 8.22
C THR A 17 -1.73 -2.12 8.26
N ARG A 18 -2.16 -2.64 9.41
CA ARG A 18 -3.51 -3.18 9.58
C ARG A 18 -4.57 -2.09 9.44
N SER A 19 -4.34 -0.91 10.02
CA SER A 19 -5.25 0.24 9.91
C SER A 19 -5.32 0.75 8.47
N MET A 20 -4.18 0.84 7.78
CA MET A 20 -4.09 1.18 6.36
C MET A 20 -4.92 0.20 5.50
N LEU A 21 -4.75 -1.10 5.70
CA LEU A 21 -5.50 -2.14 4.99
C LEU A 21 -7.00 -2.06 5.27
N ALA A 22 -7.39 -1.80 6.53
CA ALA A 22 -8.78 -1.65 6.92
C ALA A 22 -9.43 -0.43 6.25
N LEU A 23 -8.73 0.70 6.20
CA LEU A 23 -9.19 1.92 5.54
C LEU A 23 -9.42 1.70 4.04
N ALA A 24 -8.43 1.15 3.33
CA ALA A 24 -8.57 0.87 1.90
C ALA A 24 -9.73 -0.10 1.59
N LYS A 25 -9.90 -1.15 2.41
CA LYS A 25 -11.05 -2.07 2.31
C LYS A 25 -12.38 -1.35 2.53
N LEU A 26 -12.47 -0.47 3.53
CA LEU A 26 -13.67 0.30 3.82
C LEU A 26 -14.03 1.23 2.66
N GLN A 27 -13.06 1.98 2.16
CA GLN A 27 -13.26 2.93 1.06
C GLN A 27 -13.70 2.23 -0.22
N ARG A 28 -13.09 1.08 -0.55
CA ARG A 28 -13.50 0.24 -1.68
C ARG A 28 -14.93 -0.27 -1.53
N ARG A 29 -15.31 -0.75 -0.34
CA ARG A 29 -16.69 -1.21 -0.05
C ARG A 29 -17.71 -0.07 -0.15
N ALA A 30 -17.31 1.14 0.22
CA ALA A 30 -18.14 2.34 0.10
C ALA A 30 -18.20 2.90 -1.34
N GLY A 31 -17.54 2.26 -2.32
CA GLY A 31 -17.51 2.73 -3.71
C GLY A 31 -16.71 4.01 -3.92
N LEU A 32 -15.83 4.37 -2.97
CA LEU A 32 -15.00 5.56 -3.09
C LEU A 32 -13.87 5.33 -4.11
N PRO A 33 -13.66 6.24 -5.06
CA PRO A 33 -12.68 6.08 -6.14
C PRO A 33 -11.27 6.45 -5.66
N HIS A 34 -10.83 5.94 -4.51
CA HIS A 34 -9.47 6.16 -4.03
C HIS A 34 -8.55 5.07 -4.56
N VAL A 35 -7.35 5.46 -4.97
CA VAL A 35 -6.31 4.54 -5.41
C VAL A 35 -5.22 4.54 -4.36
N HIS A 36 -4.89 3.35 -3.85
CA HIS A 36 -3.89 3.18 -2.81
C HIS A 36 -2.68 2.45 -3.36
N ARG A 37 -1.50 3.01 -3.12
CA ARG A 37 -0.21 2.41 -3.40
C ARG A 37 0.60 2.34 -2.13
N ALA A 38 1.43 1.32 -1.96
CA ALA A 38 2.35 1.24 -0.84
C ALA A 38 3.77 0.91 -1.30
N VAL A 39 4.72 1.75 -0.93
CA VAL A 39 6.16 1.48 -1.07
C VAL A 39 6.66 0.87 0.22
N VAL A 40 7.33 -0.26 0.12
CA VAL A 40 7.92 -0.96 1.26
C VAL A 40 9.44 -0.75 1.22
N LEU A 41 9.98 -0.06 2.23
CA LEU A 41 11.40 0.30 2.24
C LEU A 41 12.33 -0.89 2.55
N ARG A 42 11.84 -1.91 3.27
CA ARG A 42 12.61 -3.10 3.64
C ARG A 42 11.88 -4.39 3.25
N THR A 43 12.58 -5.23 2.50
CA THR A 43 12.20 -6.61 2.16
C THR A 43 12.57 -7.51 3.34
N PRO A 44 11.60 -7.83 4.18
CA PRO A 44 10.76 -8.96 3.81
C PRO A 44 9.27 -8.63 3.89
N THR A 45 8.60 -8.70 2.75
CA THR A 45 7.14 -8.74 2.72
C THR A 45 6.65 -10.16 2.98
N TYR A 46 5.92 -10.33 4.09
CA TYR A 46 5.30 -11.62 4.42
C TYR A 46 4.18 -11.95 3.41
N PRO A 47 4.07 -13.19 2.91
CA PRO A 47 3.05 -13.58 1.94
C PRO A 47 1.62 -13.23 2.37
N VAL A 48 1.30 -13.41 3.65
CA VAL A 48 -0.01 -13.05 4.22
C VAL A 48 -0.29 -11.55 4.08
N ALA A 49 0.70 -10.71 4.34
CA ALA A 49 0.52 -9.26 4.24
C ALA A 49 0.35 -8.81 2.78
N ARG A 50 1.05 -9.46 1.83
CA ARG A 50 0.85 -9.23 0.39
C ARG A 50 -0.57 -9.61 -0.06
N MET A 51 -1.05 -10.78 0.38
CA MET A 51 -2.42 -11.23 0.09
C MET A 51 -3.45 -10.23 0.64
N LEU A 52 -3.27 -9.75 1.88
CA LEU A 52 -4.18 -8.79 2.49
C LEU A 52 -4.19 -7.44 1.75
N ALA A 53 -3.04 -6.98 1.28
CA ALA A 53 -2.92 -5.77 0.46
C ALA A 53 -3.66 -5.91 -0.88
N ALA A 54 -3.47 -7.03 -1.57
CA ALA A 54 -4.20 -7.33 -2.81
C ALA A 54 -5.72 -7.36 -2.59
N GLN A 55 -6.20 -8.01 -1.52
CA GLN A 55 -7.61 -8.01 -1.14
C GLN A 55 -8.15 -6.61 -0.80
N ALA A 56 -7.30 -5.73 -0.28
CA ALA A 56 -7.64 -4.35 0.01
C ALA A 56 -7.62 -3.45 -1.24
N GLY A 57 -7.13 -3.96 -2.38
CA GLY A 57 -6.93 -3.16 -3.59
C GLY A 57 -5.75 -2.19 -3.49
N ILE A 58 -4.76 -2.50 -2.63
CA ILE A 58 -3.53 -1.72 -2.52
C ILE A 58 -2.49 -2.31 -3.46
N GLU A 59 -1.96 -1.50 -4.36
CA GLU A 59 -0.83 -1.84 -5.21
C GLU A 59 0.47 -1.76 -4.38
N LEU A 60 1.26 -2.83 -4.38
CA LEU A 60 2.52 -2.89 -3.65
C LEU A 60 3.70 -2.65 -4.59
N LEU A 61 4.52 -1.67 -4.25
CA LEU A 61 5.79 -1.35 -4.90
C LEU A 61 6.91 -1.99 -4.06
N LEU A 62 7.38 -3.15 -4.50
CA LEU A 62 8.26 -4.05 -3.72
C LEU A 62 9.75 -3.92 -4.08
N GLU A 63 10.08 -3.17 -5.12
CA GLU A 63 11.45 -2.99 -5.56
C GLU A 63 12.10 -1.87 -4.72
N PRO A 64 13.28 -2.09 -4.11
CA PRO A 64 14.05 -1.05 -3.48
C PRO A 64 14.73 -0.23 -4.59
N ASP A 65 13.93 0.51 -5.36
CA ASP A 65 14.44 1.44 -6.35
C ASP A 65 14.01 2.85 -5.98
N SER A 66 15.00 3.71 -5.72
CA SER A 66 14.82 5.13 -5.49
C SER A 66 14.08 5.82 -6.63
N GLU A 67 14.20 5.31 -7.86
CA GLU A 67 13.48 5.82 -9.02
C GLU A 67 11.99 5.45 -8.98
N VAL A 68 11.65 4.21 -8.56
CA VAL A 68 10.25 3.79 -8.36
C VAL A 68 9.58 4.62 -7.27
N LEU A 69 10.29 4.92 -6.18
CA LEU A 69 9.79 5.82 -5.13
C LEU A 69 9.56 7.25 -5.65
N ARG A 70 10.51 7.82 -6.40
CA ARG A 70 10.37 9.16 -7.01
C ARG A 70 9.20 9.23 -7.99
N GLU A 71 9.05 8.22 -8.82
CA GLU A 71 7.97 8.14 -9.79
C GLU A 71 6.62 7.99 -9.09
N ALA A 72 6.54 7.16 -8.04
CA ALA A 72 5.33 7.01 -7.24
C ALA A 72 4.93 8.29 -6.50
N ILE A 73 5.89 9.05 -5.96
CA ILE A 73 5.64 10.35 -5.34
C ILE A 73 5.12 11.37 -6.36
N THR A 74 5.67 11.36 -7.57
CA THR A 74 5.28 12.32 -8.63
C THR A 74 3.89 12.03 -9.20
N LYS A 75 3.46 10.77 -9.18
CA LYS A 75 2.17 10.30 -9.72
C LYS A 75 1.03 10.26 -8.70
N ALA A 76 1.32 10.46 -7.41
CA ALA A 76 0.35 10.50 -6.33
C ALA A 76 -0.16 11.94 -6.15
#